data_AF-A0A966BMY2-F1
#
_entry.id   AF-A0A966BMY2-F1
#
_cell.length_a   1.000
_cell.length_b   1.000
_cell.length_c   1.000
_cell.angle_alpha   90.00
_cell.angle_beta   90.00
_cell.angle_gamma   90.00
#
_symmetry.space_group_name_H-M   'P 1'
#
loop_
_entity.id
_entity.type
_entity.pdbx_description
1 polymer ?
#
loop_
_entity_poly.entity_id
_entity_poly.type
_entity_poly.pdbx_seq_one_letter_code
_entity_poly.pdbx_strand_id
1 'polypeptide(L)' 'MTAQIIDGKAIAQQVRAEWKLRADALKARGVTPGMAVIIVGSDPASKVYVAGKVRA' A
#
# COMPACT_ATOMS: atom_id res chain seq x y z
N MET A 1 -5.38 -28.47 19.95
CA MET A 1 -4.69 -27.73 18.86
C MET A 1 -4.93 -26.25 19.10
N THR A 2 -3.88 -25.43 19.07
CA THR A 2 -4.00 -23.97 19.11
C THR A 2 -4.19 -23.42 17.70
N ALA A 3 -4.83 -22.26 17.57
CA ALA A 3 -5.03 -21.62 16.28
C ALA A 3 -3.68 -21.22 15.67
N GLN A 4 -3.55 -21.37 14.35
CA GLN A 4 -2.41 -20.82 13.62
C GLN A 4 -2.55 -19.29 13.54
N ILE A 5 -1.46 -18.59 13.83
CA ILE A 5 -1.42 -17.13 13.69
C ILE A 5 -1.26 -16.79 12.21
N ILE A 6 -2.19 -16.02 11.68
CA ILE A 6 -2.05 -15.40 10.36
C ILE A 6 -1.28 -14.09 10.55
N ASP A 7 0.01 -14.09 10.22
CA ASP A 7 0.83 -12.89 10.29
C ASP A 7 0.56 -11.96 9.10
N GLY A 8 -0.43 -11.07 9.27
CA GLY A 8 -0.79 -10.09 8.26
C GLY A 8 0.35 -9.11 7.91
N LYS A 9 1.34 -8.91 8.78
CA LYS A 9 2.48 -8.03 8.50
C LYS A 9 3.44 -8.70 7.52
N ALA A 10 3.79 -9.97 7.77
CA ALA A 10 4.63 -10.75 6.88
C ALA A 10 3.97 -10.90 5.50
N ILE A 11 2.67 -11.24 5.48
CA ILE A 11 1.90 -11.36 4.24
C ILE A 11 1.88 -10.02 3.48
N ALA A 12 1.61 -8.91 4.16
CA ALA A 12 1.57 -7.61 3.50
C ALA A 12 2.94 -7.14 2.99
N GLN A 13 4.05 -7.57 3.59
CA GLN A 13 5.39 -7.30 3.06
C GLN A 13 5.64 -8.07 1.76
N GLN A 14 5.30 -9.36 1.72
CA GLN A 14 5.43 -10.19 0.53
C GLN A 14 4.62 -9.62 -0.63
N VAL A 15 3.34 -9.31 -0.41
CA VAL A 15 2.45 -8.77 -1.44
C VAL A 15 2.97 -7.43 -1.99
N ARG A 16 3.47 -6.53 -1.14
CA ARG A 16 4.06 -5.26 -1.60
C ARG A 16 5.32 -5.46 -2.44
N ALA A 17 6.17 -6.42 -2.09
CA ALA A 17 7.35 -6.75 -2.88
C ALA A 17 6.96 -7.23 -4.29
N GLU A 18 5.93 -8.07 -4.40
CA GLU A 18 5.40 -8.52 -5.69
C GLU A 18 4.80 -7.36 -6.51
N TRP A 19 4.04 -6.47 -5.88
CA TRP A 19 3.46 -5.30 -6.55
C TRP A 19 4.53 -4.33 -7.05
N LYS A 20 5.60 -4.14 -6.26
CA LYS A 20 6.72 -3.30 -6.67
C LYS A 20 7.33 -3.77 -7.99
N LEU A 21 7.56 -5.08 -8.15
CA LEU A 21 8.07 -5.64 -9.41
C LEU A 21 7.15 -5.34 -10.60
N ARG A 22 5.83 -5.41 -10.40
CA ARG A 22 4.84 -5.09 -11.45
C ARG A 22 4.85 -3.59 -11.79
N ALA A 23 4.95 -2.73 -10.79
CA ALA A 23 5.04 -1.28 -10.99
C ALA A 23 6.33 -0.89 -11.71
N ASP A 24 7.46 -1.52 -11.35
CA ASP A 24 8.76 -1.29 -12.00
C ASP A 24 8.71 -1.76 -13.48
N ALA A 25 8.02 -2.86 -13.79
CA ALA A 25 7.80 -3.31 -15.17
C ALA A 25 6.93 -2.35 -15.99
N LEU A 26 5.89 -1.74 -15.38
CA LEU A 26 5.10 -0.69 -16.05
C LEU A 26 5.94 0.56 -16.31
N LYS A 27 6.77 0.94 -15.33
CA LYS A 27 7.65 2.10 -15.44
C LYS A 27 8.67 1.94 -16.57
N ALA A 28 9.23 0.72 -16.73
CA ALA A 28 10.12 0.40 -17.85
C ALA A 28 9.43 0.54 -19.23
N ARG A 29 8.10 0.44 -19.28
CA ARG A 29 7.28 0.68 -20.48
C ARG A 29 6.83 2.14 -20.63
N GLY A 30 7.36 3.05 -19.82
CA GLY A 30 7.00 4.47 -19.82
C GLY A 30 5.71 4.80 -19.09
N VAL A 31 5.06 3.84 -18.42
CA VAL A 31 3.84 4.06 -17.65
C VAL A 31 4.19 4.14 -16.17
N THR A 32 3.99 5.30 -15.55
CA THR A 32 4.19 5.47 -14.10
C THR A 32 2.84 5.44 -13.38
N PRO A 33 2.52 4.36 -12.63
CA PRO A 33 1.30 4.33 -11.82
C PRO A 33 1.34 5.40 -10.73
N GLY A 34 0.21 6.06 -10.50
CA GLY A 34 0.05 7.06 -9.44
C GLY A 34 -1.25 6.85 -8.67
N MET A 35 -1.29 7.30 -7.42
CA MET A 35 -2.48 7.30 -6.58
C MET A 35 -2.82 8.73 -6.17
N ALA A 36 -4.07 9.12 -6.36
CA ALA A 36 -4.62 10.38 -5.85
C ALA A 36 -5.67 10.08 -4.78
N VAL A 37 -5.69 10.91 -3.73
CA VAL A 37 -6.66 10.80 -2.64
C VAL A 37 -7.30 12.17 -2.41
N ILE A 38 -8.62 12.21 -2.35
CA ILE A 38 -9.40 13.41 -2.01
C ILE A 38 -9.85 13.27 -0.55
N ILE A 39 -9.53 14.29 0.26
CA ILE A 39 -9.99 14.40 1.64
C ILE A 39 -10.91 15.61 1.72
N VAL A 40 -12.07 15.43 2.35
CA VAL A 40 -12.99 16.54 2.66
C VAL A 40 -12.97 16.76 4.16
N GLY A 41 -12.78 18.02 4.58
CA GLY A 41 -12.62 18.38 5.99
C GLY A 41 -11.19 18.15 6.52
N SER A 42 -11.06 18.09 7.85
CA SER A 42 -9.76 18.16 8.53
C SER A 42 -9.56 17.14 9.65
N ASP A 43 -10.32 16.04 9.64
CA ASP A 43 -10.22 14.98 10.63
C ASP A 43 -8.77 14.45 10.77
N PRO A 44 -8.15 14.54 11.97
CA PRO A 44 -6.77 14.13 12.18
C PRO A 44 -6.51 12.64 11.88
N ALA A 45 -7.45 11.75 12.21
CA ALA A 45 -7.29 10.32 11.98
C ALA A 45 -7.25 9.99 10.47
N SER A 46 -8.10 10.64 9.69
CA SER A 46 -8.13 10.54 8.24
C SER A 46 -6.79 10.94 7.61
N LYS A 47 -6.16 12.01 8.09
CA LYS A 47 -4.83 12.44 7.61
C LYS A 47 -3.76 11.36 7.84
N VAL A 48 -3.74 10.75 9.02
CA VAL A 48 -2.80 9.67 9.35
C VAL A 48 -3.03 8.45 8.46
N TYR A 49 -4.29 8.08 8.25
CA TYR A 49 -4.64 6.93 7.43
C TYR A 49 -4.28 7.13 5.96
N VAL A 50 -4.54 8.32 5.40
CA VAL A 50 -4.14 8.65 4.03
C VAL A 50 -2.62 8.71 3.88
N ALA A 51 -1.90 9.28 4.85
CA ALA A 51 -0.44 9.27 4.84
C ALA A 51 0.12 7.83 4.83
N GLY A 52 -0.51 6.92 5.59
CA GLY A 52 -0.19 5.50 5.56
C GLY A 52 -0.39 4.86 4.19
N LYS A 53 -1.45 5.22 3.47
CA LYS A 53 -1.73 4.73 2.11
C LYS A 53 -0.72 5.25 1.09
N VAL A 54 -0.35 6.53 1.17
CA VAL A 54 0.58 7.15 0.22
C VAL A 54 2.03 6.65 0.42
N ARG A 55 2.40 6.29 1.65
CA ARG A 55 3.76 5.79 1.96
C ARG A 55 3.99 4.33 1.56
N ALA A 56 2.94 3.52 1.58
CA ALA A 56 3.01 2.06 1.42
C ALA A 56 3.32 1.64 -0.02
#